data_AF-A0A7S2QWK0-F1
#
_entry.id   AF-A0A7S2QWK0-F1
#
_cell.length_a   1.000
_cell.length_b   1.000
_cell.length_c   1.000
_cell.angle_alpha   90.00
_cell.angle_beta   90.00
_cell.angle_gamma   90.00
#
_symmetry.space_group_name_H-M   'P 1'
#
loop_
_entity.id
_entity.type
_entity.pdbx_description
1 polymer ?
#
loop_
_entity_poly.entity_id
_entity_poly.type
_entity_poly.pdbx_seq_one_letter_code
_entity_poly.pdbx_strand_id
1 'polypeptide(L)'
;NGGADKGGGMYAHASAKVDIHLCVFSNCEATGNGAGGAIYTTGSSTDVNIYGTSFSGNSASEGDDIKKNKGSMEIHKTCPSPYSTNNPIQGAALDTVGTINGEMYSYSGCVGAPCSASNNPSDDGADGNYYCINGGNVNGLSGSCTCTSCNTNFGGPHCATCLPGYSGSDCGTADPCQATTTNSD
;
A
#
# COMPACT_ATOMS: atom_id res chain seq x y z
N ASN A 1 28.11 13.73 -2.66
CA ASN A 1 27.64 12.64 -3.53
C ASN A 1 27.53 11.41 -2.67
N GLY A 2 26.31 10.94 -2.43
CA GLY A 2 26.02 9.76 -1.63
C GLY A 2 25.21 8.81 -2.50
N GLY A 3 25.90 8.02 -3.31
CA GLY A 3 25.31 6.95 -4.12
C GLY A 3 25.71 5.59 -3.56
N ALA A 4 24.85 4.59 -3.73
CA ALA A 4 25.21 3.22 -3.39
C ALA A 4 26.19 2.65 -4.42
N ASP A 5 26.97 1.64 -4.05
CA ASP A 5 27.75 0.88 -5.03
C ASP A 5 26.81 0.13 -6.00
N LYS A 6 25.72 -0.45 -5.48
CA LYS A 6 24.72 -1.17 -6.30
C LYS A 6 23.30 -0.89 -5.84
N GLY A 7 22.40 -0.66 -6.81
CA GLY A 7 20.98 -0.47 -6.54
C GLY A 7 20.78 0.74 -5.64
N GLY A 8 20.82 1.94 -6.20
CA GLY A 8 20.78 3.19 -5.43
C GLY A 8 19.57 3.29 -4.49
N GLY A 9 18.46 2.64 -4.83
CA GLY A 9 17.34 2.38 -3.93
C GLY A 9 17.34 0.97 -3.35
N MET A 10 17.45 -0.06 -4.19
CA MET A 10 17.36 -1.46 -3.78
C MET A 10 18.32 -2.39 -4.53
N TYR A 11 19.01 -3.27 -3.79
CA TYR A 11 19.79 -4.38 -4.33
C TYR A 11 19.21 -5.74 -3.90
N ALA A 12 18.67 -6.51 -4.85
CA ALA A 12 18.19 -7.87 -4.61
C ALA A 12 19.22 -8.94 -5.06
N HIS A 13 19.58 -9.85 -4.15
CA HIS A 13 20.65 -10.84 -4.33
C HIS A 13 20.31 -12.20 -3.66
N ALA A 14 21.06 -13.25 -3.99
CA ALA A 14 21.04 -14.58 -3.33
C ALA A 14 19.64 -15.19 -3.20
N SER A 15 18.88 -15.22 -4.30
CA SER A 15 17.56 -15.86 -4.34
C SER A 15 16.49 -15.11 -3.56
N ALA A 16 16.66 -13.79 -3.40
CA ALA A 16 15.64 -12.93 -2.82
C ALA A 16 14.33 -13.01 -3.63
N LYS A 17 13.20 -13.03 -2.92
CA LYS A 17 11.86 -12.91 -3.49
C LYS A 17 11.26 -11.62 -2.97
N VAL A 18 10.96 -10.69 -3.88
CA VAL A 18 10.56 -9.32 -3.51
C VAL A 18 9.34 -8.92 -4.32
N ASP A 19 8.28 -8.52 -3.63
CA ASP A 19 7.14 -7.85 -4.24
C ASP A 19 7.16 -6.37 -3.83
N ILE A 20 7.24 -5.49 -4.81
CA ILE A 20 7.26 -4.05 -4.63
C ILE A 20 5.87 -3.51 -4.97
N HIS A 21 5.19 -3.00 -3.96
CA HIS A 21 3.86 -2.43 -4.09
C HIS A 21 3.90 -0.92 -3.86
N LEU A 22 3.45 -0.16 -4.85
CA LEU A 22 3.10 1.26 -4.72
C LEU A 22 4.24 2.16 -4.22
N CYS A 23 5.48 1.82 -4.58
CA CYS A 23 6.66 2.54 -4.13
C CYS A 23 7.01 3.71 -5.06
N VAL A 24 7.87 4.61 -4.57
CA VAL A 24 8.45 5.70 -5.35
C VAL A 24 9.97 5.59 -5.25
N PHE A 25 10.63 5.30 -6.37
CA PHE A 25 12.07 5.40 -6.51
C PHE A 25 12.41 6.72 -7.20
N SER A 26 12.86 7.69 -6.41
CA SER A 26 13.15 9.04 -6.89
C SER A 26 14.58 9.44 -6.55
N ASN A 27 15.33 9.91 -7.54
CA ASN A 27 16.70 10.39 -7.39
C ASN A 27 17.63 9.36 -6.73
N CYS A 28 17.37 8.06 -6.96
CA CYS A 28 18.25 7.00 -6.50
C CYS A 28 19.51 6.95 -7.38
N GLU A 29 20.69 6.92 -6.77
CA GLU A 29 21.98 6.96 -7.47
C GLU A 29 22.80 5.70 -7.17
N ALA A 30 23.23 5.00 -8.23
CA ALA A 30 24.23 3.93 -8.13
C ALA A 30 25.51 4.33 -8.86
N THR A 31 26.63 4.29 -8.14
CA THR A 31 27.94 4.74 -8.63
C THR A 31 28.86 3.59 -9.03
N GLY A 32 28.57 2.37 -8.58
CA GLY A 32 29.33 1.20 -8.95
C GLY A 32 29.04 0.76 -10.38
N ASN A 33 30.07 0.22 -11.03
CA ASN A 33 29.99 -0.19 -12.43
C ASN A 33 28.90 -1.25 -12.63
N GLY A 34 27.99 -0.95 -13.54
CA GLY A 34 26.97 -1.89 -13.97
C GLY A 34 25.90 -2.17 -12.92
N ALA A 35 25.54 -1.17 -12.12
CA ALA A 35 24.37 -1.18 -11.25
C ALA A 35 23.23 -0.34 -11.85
N GLY A 36 21.99 -0.62 -11.44
CA GLY A 36 20.83 0.22 -11.76
C GLY A 36 20.62 1.28 -10.70
N GLY A 37 20.15 2.48 -11.10
CA GLY A 37 20.05 3.63 -10.21
C GLY A 37 18.99 3.47 -9.16
N ALA A 38 17.78 3.00 -9.51
CA ALA A 38 16.79 2.60 -8.52
C ALA A 38 16.99 1.16 -8.05
N ILE A 39 16.88 0.20 -8.96
CA ILE A 39 16.86 -1.24 -8.61
C ILE A 39 17.97 -1.97 -9.36
N TYR A 40 18.73 -2.76 -8.63
CA TYR A 40 19.67 -3.72 -9.20
C TYR A 40 19.34 -5.14 -8.72
N THR A 41 19.30 -6.10 -9.64
CA THR A 41 19.07 -7.52 -9.28
C THR A 41 20.16 -8.44 -9.83
N THR A 42 20.54 -9.43 -9.02
CA THR A 42 21.41 -10.53 -9.46
C THR A 42 21.14 -11.81 -8.65
N GLY A 43 21.78 -12.91 -9.02
CA GLY A 43 21.44 -14.26 -8.57
C GLY A 43 20.36 -14.89 -9.47
N SER A 44 20.57 -16.13 -9.90
CA SER A 44 19.70 -16.81 -10.89
C SER A 44 18.30 -17.12 -10.39
N SER A 45 18.11 -17.19 -9.08
CA SER A 45 16.83 -17.52 -8.44
C SER A 45 16.20 -16.33 -7.72
N THR A 46 16.72 -15.12 -7.97
CA THR A 46 16.13 -13.88 -7.47
C THR A 46 14.92 -13.54 -8.31
N ASP A 47 13.83 -13.17 -7.66
CA ASP A 47 12.55 -12.86 -8.29
C ASP A 47 12.01 -11.53 -7.74
N VAL A 48 11.67 -10.61 -8.63
CA VAL A 48 11.17 -9.27 -8.27
C VAL A 48 9.93 -8.93 -9.07
N ASN A 49 8.81 -8.78 -8.39
CA ASN A 49 7.57 -8.27 -8.99
C ASN A 49 7.36 -6.81 -8.58
N ILE A 50 6.94 -5.99 -9.55
CA ILE A 50 6.76 -4.55 -9.35
C ILE A 50 5.35 -4.17 -9.77
N TYR A 51 4.59 -3.55 -8.86
CA TYR A 51 3.21 -3.12 -9.10
C TYR A 51 3.01 -1.66 -8.70
N GLY A 52 2.40 -0.88 -9.60
CA GLY A 52 1.99 0.51 -9.32
C GLY A 52 3.11 1.41 -8.79
N THR A 53 4.36 1.12 -9.16
CA THR A 53 5.56 1.77 -8.63
C THR A 53 6.12 2.76 -9.65
N SER A 54 6.55 3.93 -9.17
CA SER A 54 7.04 5.03 -10.00
C SER A 54 8.55 5.23 -9.87
N PHE A 55 9.17 5.63 -10.98
CA PHE A 55 10.60 5.84 -11.12
C PHE A 55 10.85 7.24 -11.70
N SER A 56 11.70 8.04 -11.06
CA SER A 56 11.96 9.41 -11.52
C SER A 56 13.34 9.91 -11.11
N GLY A 57 14.10 10.46 -12.08
CA GLY A 57 15.40 11.09 -11.81
C GLY A 57 16.45 10.15 -11.23
N ASN A 58 16.26 8.83 -11.33
CA ASN A 58 17.26 7.85 -10.93
C ASN A 58 18.45 7.91 -11.89
N SER A 59 19.63 7.52 -11.43
CA SER A 59 20.83 7.56 -12.27
C SER A 59 21.81 6.45 -11.93
N ALA A 60 22.40 5.87 -12.96
CA ALA A 60 23.54 4.97 -12.83
C ALA A 60 24.39 4.92 -14.10
N SER A 61 25.49 4.17 -14.05
CA SER A 61 26.28 3.91 -15.26
C SER A 61 25.54 3.07 -16.30
N GLU A 62 24.57 2.25 -15.87
CA GLU A 62 23.80 1.35 -16.73
C GLU A 62 22.38 1.13 -16.20
N GLY A 63 21.37 1.58 -16.93
CA GLY A 63 19.96 1.47 -16.53
C GLY A 63 19.68 2.40 -15.36
N ASP A 64 19.37 3.65 -15.69
CA ASP A 64 19.13 4.71 -14.70
C ASP A 64 18.04 4.29 -13.71
N ASP A 65 16.97 3.63 -14.15
CA ASP A 65 15.95 3.11 -13.26
C ASP A 65 16.29 1.69 -12.79
N ILE A 66 16.33 0.72 -13.72
CA ILE A 66 16.40 -0.69 -13.35
C ILE A 66 17.48 -1.42 -14.14
N LYS A 67 18.37 -2.11 -13.43
CA LYS A 67 19.25 -3.10 -14.05
C LYS A 67 19.02 -4.49 -13.49
N LYS A 68 18.55 -5.37 -14.37
CA LYS A 68 18.42 -6.80 -14.11
C LYS A 68 19.59 -7.56 -14.72
N ASN A 69 20.53 -8.00 -13.89
CA ASN A 69 21.67 -8.82 -14.33
C ASN A 69 21.33 -10.31 -14.39
N LYS A 70 20.66 -10.85 -13.36
CA LYS A 70 20.22 -12.26 -13.29
C LYS A 70 18.87 -12.36 -12.57
N GLY A 71 18.22 -13.52 -12.68
CA GLY A 71 16.93 -13.80 -12.04
C GLY A 71 15.74 -13.50 -12.94
N SER A 72 14.55 -13.38 -12.36
CA SER A 72 13.32 -12.91 -12.99
C SER A 72 12.95 -11.53 -12.47
N MET A 73 12.28 -10.77 -13.34
CA MET A 73 11.66 -9.52 -12.97
C MET A 73 10.46 -9.27 -13.87
N GLU A 74 9.36 -8.83 -13.27
CA GLU A 74 8.13 -8.48 -13.97
C GLU A 74 7.58 -7.14 -13.47
N ILE A 75 7.28 -6.26 -14.41
CA ILE A 75 6.53 -5.03 -14.17
C ILE A 75 5.08 -5.29 -14.54
N HIS A 76 4.23 -5.31 -13.51
CA HIS A 76 2.82 -5.55 -13.67
C HIS A 76 2.11 -4.25 -14.01
N LYS A 77 1.33 -4.28 -15.10
CA LYS A 77 0.49 -3.14 -15.53
C LYS A 77 -0.84 -3.04 -14.78
N THR A 78 -1.04 -3.90 -13.79
CA THR A 78 -2.21 -3.90 -12.91
C THR A 78 -1.80 -3.49 -11.51
N CYS A 79 -2.70 -2.82 -10.80
CA CYS A 79 -2.52 -2.59 -9.38
C CYS A 79 -2.57 -3.94 -8.62
N PRO A 80 -1.82 -4.07 -7.52
CA PRO A 80 -1.83 -5.30 -6.73
C PRO A 80 -3.15 -5.41 -5.96
N SER A 81 -3.68 -6.60 -5.75
CA SER A 81 -4.83 -6.78 -4.85
C SER A 81 -4.49 -6.21 -3.46
N PRO A 82 -5.40 -5.46 -2.81
CA PRO A 82 -6.81 -5.20 -3.13
C PRO A 82 -7.07 -3.92 -3.94
N TYR A 83 -6.02 -3.30 -4.48
CA TYR A 83 -6.12 -2.12 -5.32
C TYR A 83 -6.55 -2.57 -6.72
N SER A 84 -7.85 -2.56 -7.00
CA SER A 84 -8.44 -3.18 -8.19
C SER A 84 -8.68 -2.24 -9.36
N THR A 85 -8.19 -0.98 -9.29
CA THR A 85 -8.21 -0.16 -10.51
C THR A 85 -7.33 -0.82 -11.55
N ASN A 86 -7.98 -1.43 -12.55
CA ASN A 86 -7.32 -2.19 -13.61
C ASN A 86 -6.37 -1.35 -14.47
N ASN A 87 -6.39 -0.02 -14.32
CA ASN A 87 -5.60 0.90 -15.10
C ASN A 87 -4.83 1.87 -14.17
N PRO A 88 -3.69 1.47 -13.59
CA PRO A 88 -2.77 2.45 -13.01
C PRO A 88 -2.43 3.52 -14.05
N ILE A 89 -2.11 4.71 -13.57
CA ILE A 89 -1.63 5.79 -14.43
C ILE A 89 -0.25 5.41 -14.93
N GLN A 90 -0.15 5.15 -16.23
CA GLN A 90 1.12 4.96 -16.91
C GLN A 90 1.90 6.30 -16.92
N GLY A 91 3.10 6.27 -16.37
CA GLY A 91 4.03 7.39 -16.31
C GLY A 91 5.10 7.32 -17.39
N ALA A 92 6.29 7.83 -17.07
CA ALA A 92 7.43 7.83 -17.96
C ALA A 92 7.89 6.40 -18.32
N ALA A 93 8.45 6.24 -19.53
CA ALA A 93 9.15 5.02 -19.90
C ALA A 93 10.37 4.83 -18.98
N LEU A 94 10.66 3.58 -18.62
CA LEU A 94 11.78 3.25 -17.76
C LEU A 94 13.06 3.10 -18.57
N ASP A 95 14.15 3.64 -18.04
CA ASP A 95 15.49 3.27 -18.51
C ASP A 95 15.92 1.99 -17.82
N THR A 96 16.03 0.92 -18.61
CA THR A 96 16.28 -0.42 -18.09
C THR A 96 17.38 -1.16 -18.84
N VAL A 97 18.11 -2.00 -18.11
CA VAL A 97 19.11 -2.91 -18.67
C VAL A 97 18.78 -4.35 -18.27
N GLY A 98 18.76 -5.24 -19.27
CA GLY A 98 18.39 -6.65 -19.12
C GLY A 98 16.94 -6.94 -19.57
N THR A 99 16.60 -8.21 -19.75
CA THR A 99 15.25 -8.62 -20.17
C THR A 99 14.30 -8.64 -18.98
N ILE A 100 13.38 -7.69 -18.91
CA ILE A 100 12.33 -7.60 -17.88
C ILE A 100 10.98 -7.88 -18.55
N ASN A 101 10.12 -8.64 -17.87
CA ASN A 101 8.78 -8.96 -18.36
C ASN A 101 7.82 -7.79 -18.08
N GLY A 102 6.80 -7.64 -18.92
CA GLY A 102 5.79 -6.59 -18.79
C GLY A 102 6.06 -5.36 -19.66
N GLU A 103 5.37 -4.27 -19.36
CA GLU A 103 5.49 -3.00 -20.07
C GLU A 103 6.41 -2.05 -19.29
N MET A 104 7.45 -1.54 -19.94
CA MET A 104 8.55 -0.81 -19.30
C MET A 104 8.20 0.66 -19.02
N TYR A 105 7.18 0.86 -18.18
CA TYR A 105 6.75 2.17 -17.74
C TYR A 105 6.70 2.24 -16.22
N SER A 106 6.87 3.45 -15.70
CA SER A 106 6.45 3.78 -14.35
C SER A 106 4.93 3.68 -14.24
N TYR A 107 4.44 3.24 -13.08
CA TYR A 107 3.01 3.21 -12.80
C TYR A 107 2.73 3.90 -11.47
N SER A 108 1.56 4.54 -11.37
CA SER A 108 1.13 5.21 -10.15
C SER A 108 -0.41 5.24 -10.08
N GLY A 109 -0.95 5.86 -9.03
CA GLY A 109 -2.39 6.13 -8.96
C GLY A 109 -3.26 4.89 -8.72
N CYS A 110 -2.68 3.81 -8.20
CA CYS A 110 -3.48 2.70 -7.68
C CYS A 110 -4.31 3.18 -6.49
N VAL A 111 -5.63 3.03 -6.59
CA VAL A 111 -6.57 3.31 -5.49
C VAL A 111 -7.26 2.02 -5.06
N GLY A 112 -7.60 1.93 -3.77
CA GLY A 112 -8.25 0.74 -3.20
C GLY A 112 -9.59 0.45 -3.88
N ALA A 113 -10.01 -0.81 -3.90
CA ALA A 113 -11.35 -1.18 -4.34
C ALA A 113 -12.40 -0.58 -3.37
N PRO A 114 -13.64 -0.29 -3.83
CA PRO A 114 -14.73 -0.01 -2.92
C PRO A 114 -14.92 -1.15 -1.92
N CYS A 115 -15.09 -0.81 -0.64
CA CYS A 115 -15.27 -1.81 0.40
C CYS A 115 -16.57 -2.59 0.23
N SER A 116 -16.53 -3.88 0.56
CA SER A 116 -17.67 -4.78 0.57
C SER A 116 -18.00 -5.21 2.00
N ALA A 117 -19.28 -5.29 2.31
CA ALA A 117 -19.73 -5.79 3.60
C ALA A 117 -19.42 -7.29 3.73
N SER A 118 -18.86 -7.65 4.88
CA SER A 118 -18.58 -9.04 5.25
C SER A 118 -19.39 -9.46 6.47
N ASN A 119 -19.47 -10.78 6.69
CA ASN A 119 -19.96 -11.40 7.92
C ASN A 119 -18.84 -12.06 8.73
N ASN A 120 -17.60 -12.00 8.26
CA ASN A 120 -16.44 -12.57 8.96
C ASN A 120 -15.89 -11.54 9.96
N PRO A 121 -15.88 -11.82 11.29
CA PRO A 121 -15.43 -10.85 12.28
C PRO A 121 -13.96 -10.45 12.20
N SER A 122 -13.12 -11.20 11.47
CA SER A 122 -11.72 -10.83 11.26
C SER A 122 -11.51 -9.80 10.16
N ASP A 123 -12.55 -9.46 9.39
CA ASP A 123 -12.41 -8.60 8.21
C ASP A 123 -12.31 -7.12 8.62
N ASP A 124 -11.10 -6.59 8.47
CA ASP A 124 -10.68 -5.26 8.91
C ASP A 124 -10.61 -4.22 7.79
N GLY A 125 -10.97 -4.61 6.57
CA GLY A 125 -11.01 -3.73 5.41
C GLY A 125 -9.68 -3.63 4.68
N ALA A 126 -8.62 -4.26 5.19
CA ALA A 126 -7.32 -4.24 4.55
C ALA A 126 -7.40 -4.78 3.13
N ASP A 127 -8.18 -5.84 2.88
CA ASP A 127 -8.42 -6.47 1.58
C ASP A 127 -9.68 -5.95 0.87
N GLY A 128 -10.37 -4.96 1.44
CA GLY A 128 -11.65 -4.44 0.97
C GLY A 128 -12.88 -5.08 1.59
N ASN A 129 -12.75 -6.15 2.38
CA ASN A 129 -13.87 -6.72 3.13
C ASN A 129 -13.91 -6.12 4.53
N TYR A 130 -15.06 -5.62 4.98
CA TYR A 130 -15.19 -4.99 6.30
C TYR A 130 -16.41 -5.52 7.06
N TYR A 131 -16.24 -5.81 8.35
CA TYR A 131 -17.32 -6.28 9.21
C TYR A 131 -17.84 -5.18 10.15
N CYS A 132 -19.16 -4.97 10.18
CA CYS A 132 -19.81 -4.08 11.14
C CYS A 132 -20.52 -4.89 12.23
N ILE A 133 -19.92 -4.99 13.42
CA ILE A 133 -20.38 -5.91 14.48
C ILE A 133 -21.77 -5.55 15.02
N ASN A 134 -22.06 -4.26 15.16
CA ASN A 134 -23.36 -3.75 15.59
C ASN A 134 -24.13 -3.10 14.43
N GLY A 135 -24.18 -3.79 13.30
CA GLY A 135 -24.90 -3.36 12.11
C GLY A 135 -24.30 -2.12 11.43
N GLY A 136 -24.96 -1.65 10.38
CA GLY A 136 -24.52 -0.50 9.58
C GLY A 136 -24.12 -0.86 8.15
N ASN A 137 -23.76 0.17 7.39
CA ASN A 137 -23.36 0.08 5.99
C ASN A 137 -21.85 0.29 5.86
N VAL A 138 -21.19 -0.65 5.19
CA VAL A 138 -19.77 -0.52 4.84
C VAL A 138 -19.59 0.52 3.74
N ASN A 139 -18.62 1.41 3.92
CA ASN A 139 -18.23 2.43 2.96
C ASN A 139 -16.71 2.64 2.97
N GLY A 140 -16.19 3.40 2.00
CA GLY A 140 -14.76 3.66 1.84
C GLY A 140 -14.09 2.78 0.79
N LEU A 141 -12.77 2.83 0.75
CA LEU A 141 -11.91 2.02 -0.11
C LEU A 141 -11.07 1.07 0.74
N SER A 142 -10.57 -0.03 0.15
CA SER A 142 -9.67 -0.97 0.81
C SER A 142 -8.53 -0.24 1.55
N GLY A 143 -8.29 -0.65 2.79
CA GLY A 143 -7.35 0.00 3.72
C GLY A 143 -7.92 1.20 4.48
N SER A 144 -9.10 1.70 4.12
CA SER A 144 -9.79 2.80 4.79
C SER A 144 -11.31 2.56 4.92
N CYS A 145 -11.72 1.29 5.02
CA CYS A 145 -13.13 0.92 5.18
C CYS A 145 -13.69 1.44 6.51
N THR A 146 -14.96 1.82 6.51
CA THR A 146 -15.69 2.29 7.71
C THR A 146 -17.11 1.76 7.72
N CYS A 147 -17.69 1.67 8.92
CA CYS A 147 -19.12 1.46 9.08
C CYS A 147 -19.83 2.80 9.26
N THR A 148 -20.93 2.99 8.54
CA THR A 148 -21.83 4.13 8.67
C THR A 148 -23.20 3.65 9.11
N SER A 149 -24.01 4.50 9.74
CA SER A 149 -25.36 4.12 10.18
C SER A 149 -25.39 2.89 11.09
N CYS A 150 -24.46 2.81 12.05
CA CYS A 150 -24.46 1.79 13.10
C CYS A 150 -25.83 1.70 13.80
N ASN A 151 -26.11 0.56 14.44
CA ASN A 151 -27.28 0.44 15.29
C ASN A 151 -27.29 1.53 16.39
N THR A 152 -28.48 1.82 16.91
CA THR A 152 -28.70 2.87 17.92
C THR A 152 -27.68 2.80 19.06
N ASN A 153 -27.11 3.95 19.41
CA ASN A 153 -26.08 4.14 20.45
C ASN A 153 -24.69 3.55 20.16
N PHE A 154 -24.47 2.93 18.99
CA PHE A 154 -23.15 2.43 18.58
C PHE A 154 -22.44 3.36 17.60
N GLY A 155 -21.11 3.29 17.60
CA GLY A 155 -20.23 4.04 16.72
C GLY A 155 -18.79 3.50 16.73
N GLY A 156 -17.86 4.30 16.21
CA GLY A 156 -16.45 3.94 16.09
C GLY A 156 -16.16 2.89 15.01
N PRO A 157 -14.90 2.43 14.90
CA PRO A 157 -14.52 1.36 13.98
C PRO A 157 -15.38 0.12 14.20
N HIS A 158 -15.80 -0.52 13.11
CA HIS A 158 -16.68 -1.69 13.13
C HIS A 158 -18.04 -1.49 13.83
N CYS A 159 -18.43 -0.26 14.23
CA CYS A 159 -19.52 -0.02 15.18
C CYS A 159 -19.31 -0.68 16.56
N ALA A 160 -18.06 -0.85 16.98
CA ALA A 160 -17.71 -1.62 18.17
C ALA A 160 -17.74 -0.82 19.49
N THR A 161 -18.02 0.48 19.44
CA THR A 161 -17.97 1.36 20.62
C THR A 161 -19.31 2.02 20.88
N CYS A 162 -19.57 2.41 22.14
CA CYS A 162 -20.72 3.23 22.46
C CYS A 162 -20.50 4.68 22.03
N LEU A 163 -21.56 5.32 21.55
CA LEU A 163 -21.57 6.76 21.33
C LEU A 163 -21.43 7.49 22.68
N PRO A 164 -20.88 8.73 22.68
CA PRO A 164 -20.78 9.53 23.90
C PRO A 164 -22.12 9.64 24.62
N GLY A 165 -22.12 9.41 25.93
CA GLY A 165 -23.32 9.41 26.76
C GLY A 165 -24.03 8.06 26.85
N TYR A 166 -23.43 6.98 26.32
CA TYR A 166 -23.93 5.62 26.47
C TYR A 166 -22.82 4.68 26.94
N SER A 167 -23.19 3.71 27.77
CA SER A 167 -22.29 2.69 28.31
C SER A 167 -22.97 1.33 28.46
N GLY A 168 -22.17 0.33 28.86
CA GLY A 168 -22.58 -1.08 28.94
C GLY A 168 -22.09 -1.90 27.74
N SER A 169 -22.22 -3.22 27.83
CA SER A 169 -21.79 -4.16 26.77
C SER A 169 -22.64 -4.06 25.49
N ASP A 170 -23.84 -3.51 25.59
CA ASP A 170 -24.80 -3.32 24.50
C ASP A 170 -25.12 -1.84 24.24
N CYS A 171 -24.39 -0.92 24.87
CA CYS A 171 -24.65 0.52 24.82
C CYS A 171 -26.10 0.91 25.14
N GLY A 172 -26.80 0.09 25.94
CA GLY A 172 -28.19 0.30 26.31
C GLY A 172 -28.38 1.27 27.48
N THR A 173 -27.32 1.62 28.21
CA THR A 173 -27.41 2.49 29.40
C THR A 173 -27.00 3.91 29.04
N ALA A 174 -27.90 4.88 29.21
CA ALA A 174 -27.55 6.29 29.11
C ALA A 174 -26.70 6.68 30.33
N ASP A 175 -25.57 7.32 30.08
CA ASP A 175 -24.69 7.81 31.14
C ASP A 175 -25.40 8.90 31.95
N PRO A 176 -25.22 8.94 33.28
CA PRO A 176 -25.71 10.05 34.08
C PRO A 176 -25.03 11.35 33.63
N CYS A 177 -25.79 12.45 33.56
CA CYS A 177 -25.24 13.77 33.27
C CYS A 177 -24.05 14.07 34.20
N GLN A 178 -22.83 14.08 33.66
CA GLN A 178 -21.67 14.53 34.41
C GLN A 178 -21.73 16.04 34.49
N ALA A 179 -22.16 16.59 35.64
CA ALA A 179 -22.05 18.01 35.89
C ALA A 179 -20.57 18.40 35.92
N THR A 180 -20.11 19.21 34.96
CA THR A 180 -18.78 19.82 35.02
C THR A 180 -18.77 20.84 36.15
N THR A 181 -18.25 20.47 37.31
CA THR A 181 -17.99 21.40 38.40
C THR A 181 -16.74 22.23 38.10
N THR A 182 -16.88 23.26 37.26
CA THR A 182 -15.92 24.37 37.23
C THR A 182 -16.64 25.66 37.60
N ASN A 183 -16.99 25.78 38.88
CA ASN A 183 -17.12 27.08 39.52
C ASN A 183 -15.97 27.17 40.53
N SER A 184 -14.84 27.70 40.07
CA SER A 184 -13.88 28.34 40.97
C SER A 184 -14.34 29.79 41.13
N ASP A 185 -15.03 30.04 42.24
CA ASP A 185 -15.27 31.37 42.78
C ASP A 185 -13.94 32.04 43.20
#